data_AF-A0A382GUY2-F1
#
_entry.id   AF-A0A382GUY2-F1
#
_cell.length_a   1.000
_cell.length_b   1.000
_cell.length_c   1.000
_cell.angle_alpha   90.00
_cell.angle_beta   90.00
_cell.angle_gamma   90.00
#
_symmetry.space_group_name_H-M   'P 1'
#
loop_
_entity.id
_entity.type
_entity.pdbx_description
1 polymer ?
#
loop_
_entity_poly.entity_id
_entity_poly.type
_entity_poly.pdbx_seq_one_letter_code
_entity_poly.pdbx_strand_id
1 'polypeptide(L)'
;MKDGDLVIRFQNGEEQAFDELVRKHYPTTLNLLVRLAGNRMDADDLCQETFIRAYRSLRKFKAKSQFSTWLYRIAVNVANTHHRKEKTRQFLSFGHDPEAIAAADPIEPRKLDPEMWDAINSLPQKQKMVLTLRIFQELP
;
A
#
# COMPACT_ATOMS: atom_id res chain seq x y z
N MET A 1 -1.85 1.64 22.93
CA MET A 1 -1.15 2.94 22.82
C MET A 1 -1.63 3.68 21.57
N LYS A 2 -1.67 5.02 21.57
CA LYS A 2 -2.04 5.78 20.35
C LYS A 2 -0.83 5.88 19.42
N ASP A 3 -1.09 6.04 18.13
CA ASP A 3 -0.01 6.12 17.13
C ASP A 3 0.94 7.29 17.43
N GLY A 4 0.40 8.44 17.84
CA GLY A 4 1.20 9.62 18.18
C GLY A 4 2.24 9.34 19.27
N ASP A 5 1.86 8.60 20.32
CA ASP A 5 2.77 8.26 21.42
C ASP A 5 3.92 7.37 20.94
N LEU A 6 3.60 6.37 20.11
CA LEU A 6 4.61 5.48 19.52
C LEU A 6 5.56 6.21 18.57
N VAL A 7 5.04 7.16 17.79
CA VAL A 7 5.85 8.04 16.94
C VAL A 7 6.83 8.86 17.78
N ILE A 8 6.38 9.47 18.87
CA ILE A 8 7.23 10.27 19.75
C ILE A 8 8.34 9.40 20.38
N ARG A 9 7.97 8.23 20.92
CA ARG A 9 8.95 7.28 21.50
C ARG A 9 10.01 6.87 20.48
N PHE A 10 9.59 6.52 19.26
CA PHE A 10 10.51 6.20 18.17
C PHE A 10 11.43 7.38 17.82
N GLN A 11 10.89 8.59 17.74
CA GLN A 11 11.68 9.80 17.46
C GLN A 11 12.70 10.10 18.55
N ASN A 12 12.43 9.71 19.79
CA ASN A 12 13.34 9.81 20.93
C ASN A 12 14.37 8.66 21.02
N GLY A 13 14.37 7.72 20.06
CA GLY A 13 15.34 6.63 19.97
C GLY A 13 14.86 5.27 20.49
N GLU A 14 13.60 5.14 20.91
CA GLU A 14 13.01 3.85 21.28
C GLU A 14 12.60 3.06 20.04
N GLU A 15 13.54 2.32 19.45
CA GLU A 15 13.35 1.57 18.20
C GLU A 15 12.16 0.59 18.25
N GLN A 16 11.89 -0.04 19.40
CA GLN A 16 10.78 -0.97 19.60
C GLN A 16 9.39 -0.34 19.40
N ALA A 17 9.27 0.99 19.54
CA ALA A 17 8.01 1.67 19.27
C ALA A 17 7.59 1.58 17.80
N PHE A 18 8.55 1.41 16.89
CA PHE A 18 8.24 1.15 15.49
C PHE A 18 7.63 -0.23 15.27
N ASP A 19 8.09 -1.26 15.98
CA ASP A 19 7.53 -2.61 15.86
C ASP A 19 6.04 -2.63 16.23
N GLU A 20 5.65 -1.86 17.26
CA GLU A 20 4.25 -1.68 17.62
C GLU A 20 3.44 -0.99 16.52
N LEU A 21 4.00 0.04 15.86
CA LEU A 21 3.37 0.69 14.71
C LEU A 21 3.21 -0.30 13.55
N VAL A 22 4.23 -1.10 13.25
CA VAL A 22 4.17 -2.13 12.20
C VAL A 22 3.08 -3.15 12.51
N ARG A 23 3.08 -3.76 13.70
CA ARG A 23 2.07 -4.76 14.09
C ARG A 23 0.65 -4.22 13.95
N LYS A 24 0.44 -2.95 14.30
CA LYS A 24 -0.88 -2.31 14.24
C LYS A 24 -1.34 -2.02 12.81
N HIS A 25 -0.45 -1.59 11.93
CA HIS A 25 -0.80 -1.08 10.60
C HIS A 25 -0.51 -2.05 9.45
N TYR A 26 0.21 -3.14 9.70
CA TYR A 26 0.56 -4.12 8.67
C TYR A 26 -0.68 -4.73 8.00
N PRO A 27 -1.71 -5.23 8.72
CA PRO A 27 -2.85 -5.87 8.08
C PRO A 27 -3.62 -4.93 7.14
N THR A 28 -3.82 -3.68 7.54
CA THR A 28 -4.55 -2.70 6.74
C THR A 28 -3.74 -2.18 5.55
N THR A 29 -2.43 -1.99 5.74
CA THR A 29 -1.51 -1.59 4.67
C THR A 29 -1.39 -2.69 3.62
N LEU A 30 -1.27 -3.95 4.05
CA LEU A 30 -1.24 -5.09 3.14
C LEU A 30 -2.55 -5.23 2.36
N ASN A 31 -3.71 -5.11 3.03
CA ASN A 31 -5.01 -5.18 2.36
C ASN A 31 -5.19 -4.08 1.29
N LEU A 32 -4.69 -2.87 1.55
CA LEU A 32 -4.65 -1.80 0.55
C LEU A 32 -3.77 -2.22 -0.63
N LEU A 33 -2.56 -2.72 -0.36
CA LEU A 33 -1.58 -3.07 -1.39
C LEU A 33 -2.01 -4.27 -2.23
N VAL A 34 -2.71 -5.26 -1.67
CA VAL A 34 -3.29 -6.38 -2.43
C VAL A 34 -4.23 -5.86 -3.53
N ARG A 35 -5.08 -4.88 -3.20
CA ARG A 35 -6.03 -4.28 -4.16
C ARG A 35 -5.34 -3.39 -5.19
N LEU A 36 -4.26 -2.73 -4.79
CA LEU A 36 -3.47 -1.89 -5.69
C LEU A 36 -2.56 -2.70 -6.61
N ALA A 37 -1.95 -3.79 -6.12
CA ALA A 37 -1.02 -4.64 -6.87
C ALA A 37 -1.73 -5.68 -7.75
N GLY A 38 -2.89 -6.19 -7.30
CA GLY A 38 -3.66 -7.20 -8.01
C GLY A 38 -3.24 -8.64 -7.74
N ASN A 39 -2.11 -8.86 -7.07
CA ASN A 39 -1.70 -10.18 -6.57
C ASN A 39 -1.04 -10.05 -5.18
N ARG A 40 -0.96 -11.17 -4.45
CA ARG A 40 -0.48 -11.19 -3.07
C ARG A 40 1.04 -11.08 -2.96
N MET A 41 1.78 -11.69 -3.88
CA MET A 41 3.25 -11.72 -3.84
C MET A 41 3.83 -10.31 -3.94
N ASP A 42 3.40 -9.54 -4.95
CA ASP A 42 3.80 -8.15 -5.08
C ASP A 42 3.32 -7.30 -3.90
N ALA A 43 2.12 -7.56 -3.37
CA ALA A 43 1.59 -6.80 -2.24
C ALA A 43 2.45 -6.96 -0.98
N ASP A 44 2.94 -8.17 -0.68
CA ASP A 44 3.82 -8.42 0.46
C ASP A 44 5.16 -7.67 0.30
N ASP A 45 5.76 -7.69 -0.89
CA ASP A 45 7.00 -6.97 -1.21
C ASP A 45 6.82 -5.44 -1.10
N LEU A 46 5.73 -4.92 -1.66
CA LEU A 46 5.39 -3.49 -1.57
C LEU A 46 5.11 -3.07 -0.12
N CYS A 47 4.54 -3.97 0.70
CA CYS A 47 4.26 -3.70 2.10
C CYS A 47 5.57 -3.58 2.89
N GLN A 48 6.51 -4.49 2.67
CA GLN A 48 7.85 -4.41 3.26
C GLN A 48 8.56 -3.11 2.88
N GLU A 49 8.61 -2.79 1.58
CA GLU A 49 9.23 -1.55 1.09
C GLU A 49 8.57 -0.30 1.69
N THR A 50 7.24 -0.33 1.88
CA THR A 50 6.49 0.74 2.54
C THR A 50 6.97 0.96 3.96
N PHE A 51 7.07 -0.10 4.77
CA PHE A 51 7.53 0.02 6.15
C PHE A 51 9.02 0.37 6.26
N ILE A 52 9.87 -0.10 5.36
CA ILE A 52 11.28 0.31 5.29
C ILE A 52 11.40 1.81 5.03
N ARG A 53 10.60 2.35 4.10
CA ARG A 53 10.56 3.80 3.83
C ARG A 53 9.98 4.58 5.00
N ALA A 54 8.94 4.05 5.64
CA ALA A 54 8.34 4.64 6.83
C ALA A 54 9.40 4.74 7.93
N TYR A 55 10.08 3.64 8.27
CA TYR A 55 11.15 3.62 9.27
C TYR A 55 12.21 4.71 9.03
N ARG A 56 12.75 4.77 7.81
CA ARG A 56 13.79 5.75 7.42
C ARG A 56 13.34 7.21 7.51
N SER A 57 12.04 7.48 7.38
CA SER A 57 11.49 8.83 7.30
C SER A 57 10.70 9.25 8.54
N LEU A 58 10.36 8.32 9.43
CA LEU A 58 9.52 8.58 10.60
C LEU A 58 10.19 9.55 11.58
N ARG A 59 11.52 9.55 11.68
CA ARG A 59 12.27 10.54 12.47
C ARG A 59 12.03 11.99 12.02
N LYS A 60 11.66 12.20 10.75
CA LYS A 60 11.38 13.53 10.17
C LYS A 60 9.88 13.84 10.07
N PHE A 61 9.03 12.92 10.51
CA PHE A 61 7.57 13.09 10.44
C PHE A 61 7.10 14.15 11.44
N LYS A 62 6.46 15.21 10.93
CA LYS A 62 6.04 16.38 11.73
C LYS A 62 4.65 16.25 12.37
N ALA A 63 4.04 15.06 12.36
CA ALA A 63 2.70 14.81 12.92
C ALA A 63 1.59 15.79 12.47
N LYS A 64 1.70 16.37 11.25
CA LYS A 64 0.67 17.26 10.67
C LYS A 64 -0.57 16.51 10.16
N SER A 65 -0.51 15.19 10.13
CA SER A 65 -1.61 14.29 9.79
C SER A 65 -1.56 13.10 10.74
N GLN A 66 -2.58 12.24 10.72
CA GLN A 66 -2.48 10.94 11.37
C GLN A 66 -1.34 10.12 10.73
N PHE A 67 -0.70 9.25 11.53
CA PHE A 67 0.35 8.35 11.06
C PHE A 67 -0.17 7.43 9.95
N SER A 68 -1.38 6.87 10.10
CA SER A 68 -2.05 6.05 9.09
C SER A 68 -2.17 6.76 7.73
N THR A 69 -2.61 8.02 7.71
CA THR A 69 -2.70 8.83 6.49
C THR A 69 -1.32 9.01 5.85
N TRP A 70 -0.30 9.29 6.64
CA TRP A 70 1.06 9.44 6.14
C TRP A 70 1.63 8.13 5.60
N LEU A 71 1.41 7.01 6.30
CA LEU A 71 1.84 5.67 5.88
C LEU A 71 1.19 5.26 4.57
N TYR A 72 -0.12 5.49 4.40
CA TYR A 72 -0.82 5.13 3.17
C TYR A 72 -0.32 5.95 1.97
N ARG A 73 0.08 7.21 2.17
CA ARG A 73 0.73 7.99 1.11
C ARG A 73 2.04 7.35 0.67
N ILE A 74 2.81 6.77 1.59
CA ILE A 74 4.03 6.02 1.24
C ILE A 74 3.64 4.77 0.46
N ALA A 75 2.68 3.98 0.94
CA ALA A 75 2.21 2.74 0.29
C ALA A 75 1.77 2.98 -1.16
N VAL A 76 0.98 4.02 -1.38
CA VAL A 76 0.48 4.44 -2.68
C VAL A 76 1.62 4.84 -3.63
N ASN A 77 2.60 5.59 -3.12
CA ASN A 77 3.77 5.99 -3.91
C ASN A 77 4.65 4.79 -4.29
N VAL A 78 4.77 3.80 -3.38
CA VAL A 78 5.47 2.54 -3.63
C VAL A 78 4.76 1.74 -4.72
N ALA A 79 3.45 1.54 -4.60
CA ALA A 79 2.64 0.86 -5.62
C ALA A 79 2.70 1.57 -6.99
N ASN A 80 2.57 2.90 -7.03
CA ASN A 80 2.73 3.69 -8.26
C ASN A 80 4.09 3.46 -8.94
N THR A 81 5.16 3.46 -8.15
CA THR A 81 6.51 3.28 -8.66
C THR A 81 6.68 1.89 -9.26
N HIS A 82 6.12 0.87 -8.60
CA HIS A 82 6.09 -0.50 -9.09
C HIS A 82 5.32 -0.61 -10.42
N HIS A 83 4.09 -0.11 -10.48
CA HIS A 83 3.28 -0.11 -11.71
C HIS A 83 3.94 0.59 -12.89
N ARG A 84 4.63 1.70 -12.64
CA ARG A 84 5.39 2.39 -13.70
C ARG A 84 6.55 1.54 -14.22
N LYS A 85 7.29 0.86 -13.33
CA LYS A 85 8.37 -0.04 -13.70
C LYS A 85 7.86 -1.24 -14.49
N GLU A 86 6.72 -1.81 -14.09
CA GLU A 86 6.08 -2.91 -14.81
C GLU A 86 5.69 -2.54 -16.23
N LYS A 87 5.04 -1.39 -16.43
CA LYS A 87 4.73 -0.89 -17.77
C LYS A 87 5.98 -0.69 -18.62
N THR A 88 7.06 -0.17 -18.04
CA THR A 88 8.34 -0.04 -18.75
C THR A 88 8.94 -1.41 -19.08
N ARG A 89 8.90 -2.39 -18.17
CA ARG A 89 9.36 -3.76 -18.44
C ARG A 89 8.57 -4.42 -19.55
N GLN A 90 7.24 -4.34 -19.51
CA GLN A 90 6.36 -4.85 -20.57
C GLN A 90 6.63 -4.17 -21.91
N PHE A 91 6.82 -2.84 -21.93
CA PHE A 91 7.16 -2.10 -23.15
C PHE A 91 8.52 -2.49 -23.74
N LEU A 92 9.53 -2.77 -22.90
CA LEU A 92 10.84 -3.22 -23.35
C LEU A 92 10.86 -4.73 -23.70
N SER A 93 9.91 -5.50 -23.14
CA SER A 93 9.73 -6.93 -23.36
C SER A 93 8.91 -7.26 -24.61
N PHE A 94 8.63 -6.30 -25.51
CA PHE A 94 8.02 -6.52 -26.84
C PHE A 94 8.94 -7.32 -27.81
N GLY A 95 9.64 -8.32 -27.28
CA GLY A 95 10.33 -9.41 -27.98
C GLY A 95 10.16 -10.78 -27.30
N HIS A 96 9.26 -10.92 -26.30
CA HIS A 96 8.99 -12.21 -25.66
C HIS A 96 7.51 -12.36 -25.27
N ASP A 97 6.97 -13.56 -25.48
CA ASP A 97 5.55 -13.94 -25.45
C ASP A 97 4.78 -13.55 -24.16
N PRO A 98 3.48 -13.24 -24.26
CA PRO A 98 2.64 -12.82 -23.14
C PRO A 98 1.99 -14.02 -22.44
N GLU A 99 2.77 -14.87 -21.77
CA GLU A 99 2.24 -15.90 -20.88
C GLU A 99 2.80 -15.75 -19.46
N ALA A 100 2.28 -14.77 -18.72
CA ALA A 100 2.35 -14.76 -17.26
C ALA A 100 1.37 -13.75 -16.67
N ILE A 101 0.09 -14.11 -16.58
CA ILE A 101 -0.79 -13.58 -15.54
C ILE A 101 -1.30 -14.80 -14.78
N ALA A 102 -0.47 -15.28 -13.85
CA ALA A 102 -0.83 -16.37 -12.97
C ALA A 102 -1.88 -15.90 -11.95
N ALA A 103 -2.92 -16.70 -11.82
CA ALA A 103 -4.05 -16.52 -10.92
C ALA A 103 -3.59 -16.19 -9.49
N ALA A 104 -4.05 -15.06 -8.97
CA ALA A 104 -3.98 -14.76 -7.54
C ALA A 104 -5.17 -15.43 -6.84
N ASP A 105 -4.91 -16.12 -5.73
CA ASP A 105 -5.95 -16.69 -4.88
C ASP A 105 -6.99 -15.61 -4.48
N PRO A 106 -8.30 -15.90 -4.55
CA PRO A 106 -9.32 -14.97 -4.08
C PRO A 106 -9.26 -14.90 -2.55
N ILE A 107 -8.58 -13.88 -2.03
CA ILE A 107 -8.64 -13.54 -0.61
C ILE A 107 -9.92 -12.72 -0.42
N GLU A 108 -10.94 -13.31 0.21
CA GLU A 108 -12.23 -12.66 0.45
C GLU A 108 -12.05 -11.28 1.11
N PRO A 109 -12.33 -10.17 0.39
CA PRO A 109 -12.41 -8.87 1.01
C PRO A 109 -13.71 -8.80 1.80
N ARG A 110 -13.67 -8.18 2.99
CA ARG A 110 -14.86 -7.70 3.71
C ARG A 110 -15.86 -7.12 2.68
N LYS A 111 -17.03 -7.78 2.56
CA LYS A 111 -18.02 -7.65 1.48
C LYS A 111 -18.20 -6.19 1.02
N LEU A 112 -17.52 -5.83 -0.05
CA LEU A 112 -17.87 -4.74 -0.94
C LEU A 112 -18.34 -5.42 -2.23
N ASP A 113 -19.36 -4.86 -2.88
CA ASP A 113 -19.98 -5.48 -4.06
C ASP A 113 -18.92 -5.90 -5.09
N PRO A 114 -18.86 -7.17 -5.52
CA PRO A 114 -17.89 -7.64 -6.52
C PRO A 114 -17.94 -6.79 -7.79
N GLU A 115 -19.15 -6.40 -8.22
CA GLU A 115 -19.38 -5.52 -9.37
C GLU A 115 -18.72 -4.13 -9.21
N MET A 116 -18.70 -3.59 -7.99
CA MET A 116 -18.04 -2.32 -7.68
C MET A 116 -16.52 -2.45 -7.84
N TRP A 117 -15.94 -3.58 -7.43
CA TRP A 117 -14.50 -3.81 -7.56
C TRP A 117 -14.05 -4.03 -9.00
N ASP A 118 -14.87 -4.72 -9.80
CA ASP A 118 -14.61 -4.88 -11.23
C ASP A 118 -14.66 -3.53 -11.94
N ALA A 119 -15.64 -2.69 -11.62
CA ALA A 119 -15.70 -1.32 -12.11
C ALA A 119 -14.46 -0.52 -11.72
N ILE A 120 -14.03 -0.55 -10.45
CA ILE A 120 -12.80 0.12 -9.97
C ILE A 120 -11.55 -0.40 -10.70
N ASN A 121 -11.46 -1.69 -10.97
CA ASN A 121 -10.33 -2.30 -11.66
C ASN A 121 -10.24 -1.90 -13.14
N SER A 122 -11.37 -1.60 -13.78
CA SER A 122 -11.41 -1.09 -15.16
C SER A 122 -10.94 0.37 -15.31
N LEU A 123 -10.82 1.11 -14.19
CA LEU A 123 -10.48 2.52 -14.24
C LEU A 123 -8.99 2.75 -14.55
N PRO A 124 -8.65 3.89 -15.19
CA PRO A 124 -7.26 4.35 -15.27
C PRO A 124 -6.58 4.38 -13.89
N GLN A 125 -5.31 3.97 -13.83
CA GLN A 125 -4.57 3.77 -12.57
C GLN A 125 -4.74 4.89 -11.54
N LYS A 126 -4.67 6.16 -11.98
CA LYS A 126 -4.83 7.32 -11.09
C LYS A 126 -6.19 7.35 -10.39
N GLN A 127 -7.27 7.02 -11.12
CA GLN A 127 -8.64 7.02 -10.61
C GLN A 127 -8.89 5.81 -9.68
N LYS A 128 -8.45 4.61 -10.11
CA LYS A 128 -8.49 3.39 -9.29
C LYS A 128 -7.87 3.62 -7.91
N MET A 129 -6.70 4.24 -7.87
CA MET A 129 -5.97 4.49 -6.62
C MET A 129 -6.70 5.45 -5.69
N VAL A 130 -7.23 6.55 -6.22
CA VAL A 130 -7.95 7.55 -5.42
C VAL A 130 -9.21 6.93 -4.82
N LEU A 131 -9.98 6.16 -5.60
CA LEU A 131 -11.18 5.49 -5.10
C LEU A 131 -10.84 4.41 -4.07
N THR A 132 -9.82 3.60 -4.33
CA THR A 132 -9.34 2.58 -3.37
C THR A 132 -8.95 3.24 -2.06
N LEU A 133 -8.25 4.38 -2.09
CA LEU A 133 -7.89 5.13 -0.88
C LEU A 133 -9.10 5.72 -0.17
N ARG A 134 -10.05 6.29 -0.91
CA ARG A 134 -11.26 6.90 -0.33
C ARG A 134 -12.10 5.86 0.42
N ILE A 135 -12.31 4.70 -0.20
CA ILE A 135 -13.05 3.58 0.39
C ILE A 135 -12.37 3.09 1.68
N PHE A 136 -11.04 3.13 1.73
CA PHE A 136 -10.26 2.65 2.88
C PHE A 136 -10.04 3.69 4.00
N GLN A 137 -10.22 4.98 3.71
CA GLN A 137 -9.97 6.04 4.70
C GLN A 137 -11.23 6.70 5.25
N GLU A 138 -12.44 6.37 4.74
CA GLU A 138 -13.69 7.09 5.06
C GLU A 138 -13.52 8.63 4.97
N LEU A 139 -12.62 9.10 4.10
CA LEU A 139 -12.38 10.53 3.94
C LEU A 139 -13.53 11.15 3.12
N PRO A 140 -14.08 12.30 3.54
CA PRO A 140 -15.09 13.03 2.80
C PRO A 140 -14.61 13.41 1.38
#